data_AF-A0A1I0AIT4-F1
#
_entry.id   AF-A0A1I0AIT4-F1
#
_cell.length_a   1.000
_cell.length_b   1.000
_cell.length_c   1.000
_cell.angle_alpha   90.00
_cell.angle_beta   90.00
_cell.angle_gamma   90.00
#
_symmetry.space_group_name_H-M   'P 1'
#
loop_
_entity.id
_entity.type
_entity.pdbx_description
1 polymer ?
#
loop_
_entity_poly.entity_id
_entity_poly.type
_entity_poly.pdbx_seq_one_letter_code
_entity_poly.pdbx_strand_id
1 'polypeptide(L)'
;MKQEKKQKSNKTEKRVMKDKNRNLVELYNKGKVHYVLKHGVLSWGISTGIIFVILTSLFQYGFSFREITDNFFTINSLLAIAIFAAAGLIWGQIMWKVITKQVEGMNPKKKK
;
A
#
# COMPACT_ATOMS: atom_id res chain seq x y z
N MET A 1 29.33 27.29 10.56
CA MET A 1 29.04 26.14 9.67
C MET A 1 28.13 25.04 10.27
N LYS A 2 28.28 24.56 11.53
CA LYS A 2 27.40 23.50 12.09
C LYS A 2 25.93 23.94 12.31
N GLN A 3 25.67 25.20 12.65
CA GLN A 3 24.31 25.68 12.97
C GLN A 3 23.43 25.94 11.74
N GLU A 4 23.99 26.43 10.62
CA GLU A 4 23.27 26.60 9.35
C GLU A 4 22.83 25.27 8.73
N LYS A 5 23.67 24.22 8.82
CA LYS A 5 23.30 22.86 8.36
C LYS A 5 22.13 22.31 9.18
N LYS A 6 22.11 22.55 10.50
CA LYS A 6 21.04 22.11 11.40
C LYS A 6 19.72 22.86 11.17
N GLN A 7 19.77 24.17 10.89
CA GLN A 7 18.58 24.95 10.53
C GLN A 7 18.02 24.61 9.14
N LYS A 8 18.88 24.39 8.13
CA LYS A 8 18.43 23.90 6.82
C LYS A 8 17.78 22.52 6.92
N SER A 9 18.36 21.60 7.69
CA SER A 9 17.78 20.26 7.96
C SER A 9 16.39 20.38 8.60
N ASN A 10 16.26 21.17 9.67
CA ASN A 10 14.99 21.38 10.37
C ASN A 10 13.90 22.03 9.47
N LYS A 11 14.28 22.96 8.58
CA LYS A 11 13.35 23.62 7.66
C LYS A 11 12.87 22.67 6.56
N THR A 12 13.76 21.80 6.07
CA THR A 12 13.41 20.76 5.10
C THR A 12 12.52 19.70 5.72
N GLU A 13 12.84 19.20 6.92
CA GLU A 13 12.02 18.24 7.65
C GLU A 13 10.60 18.77 7.93
N LYS A 14 10.48 20.04 8.35
CA LYS A 14 9.17 20.68 8.55
C LYS A 14 8.34 20.78 7.26
N ARG A 15 8.98 21.04 6.11
CA ARG A 15 8.29 21.05 4.81
C ARG A 15 7.83 19.65 4.41
N VAL A 16 8.71 18.66 4.51
CA VAL A 16 8.39 17.25 4.19
C VAL A 16 7.25 16.72 5.05
N MET A 17 7.23 17.04 6.35
CA MET A 17 6.13 16.68 7.25
C MET A 17 4.82 17.37 6.83
N LYS A 18 4.86 18.65 6.50
CA LYS A 18 3.68 19.40 6.03
C LYS A 18 3.11 18.82 4.73
N ASP A 19 3.97 18.42 3.80
CA ASP A 19 3.55 17.83 2.52
C ASP A 19 3.03 16.40 2.68
N LYS A 20 3.68 15.58 3.53
CA LYS A 20 3.18 14.24 3.90
C LYS A 20 1.78 14.31 4.52
N ASN A 21 1.56 15.29 5.40
CA ASN A 21 0.28 15.51 6.06
C ASN A 21 -0.82 15.91 5.05
N ARG A 22 -0.49 16.74 4.05
CA ARG A 22 -1.43 17.10 2.97
C ARG A 22 -1.86 15.89 2.15
N ASN A 23 -0.91 15.05 1.75
CA ASN A 23 -1.19 13.84 0.98
C ASN A 23 -2.09 12.86 1.75
N LEU A 24 -1.85 12.69 3.06
CA LEU A 24 -2.70 11.83 3.91
C LEU A 24 -4.13 12.38 4.05
N VAL A 25 -4.29 13.69 4.19
CA VAL A 25 -5.61 14.34 4.24
C VAL A 25 -6.33 14.22 2.90
N GLU A 26 -5.62 14.35 1.77
CA GLU A 26 -6.20 14.16 0.44
C GLU A 26 -6.67 12.71 0.22
N LEU A 27 -5.86 11.73 0.62
CA LEU A 27 -6.24 10.31 0.58
C LEU A 27 -7.46 10.02 1.47
N TYR A 28 -7.51 10.65 2.65
CA TYR A 28 -8.67 10.54 3.54
C TYR A 28 -9.94 11.15 2.92
N ASN A 29 -9.83 12.30 2.28
CA ASN A 29 -10.97 12.98 1.64
C ASN A 29 -11.54 12.20 0.44
N LYS A 30 -10.73 11.39 -0.24
CA LYS A 30 -11.20 10.48 -1.31
C LYS A 30 -12.06 9.32 -0.79
N GLY A 31 -12.05 9.09 0.52
CA GLY A 31 -12.93 8.15 1.20
C GLY A 31 -12.39 6.72 1.34
N LYS A 32 -12.98 6.01 2.29
CA LYS A 32 -12.55 4.67 2.74
C LYS A 32 -12.56 3.64 1.62
N VAL A 33 -13.65 3.57 0.87
CA VAL A 33 -13.86 2.54 -0.16
C VAL A 33 -12.82 2.69 -1.29
N HIS A 34 -12.60 3.93 -1.74
CA HIS A 34 -11.59 4.23 -2.76
C HIS A 34 -10.18 3.84 -2.29
N TYR A 35 -9.83 4.17 -1.04
CA TYR A 35 -8.53 3.80 -0.48
C TYR A 35 -8.33 2.29 -0.39
N VAL A 36 -9.31 1.57 0.16
CA VAL A 36 -9.24 0.12 0.35
C VAL A 36 -9.12 -0.61 -0.99
N LEU A 37 -9.92 -0.23 -1.98
CA LEU A 37 -9.84 -0.83 -3.33
C LEU A 37 -8.49 -0.51 -3.99
N LYS A 38 -8.10 0.77 -4.03
CA LYS A 38 -6.90 1.18 -4.77
C LYS A 38 -5.60 0.72 -4.09
N HIS A 39 -5.46 1.00 -2.79
CA HIS A 39 -4.22 0.76 -2.06
C HIS A 39 -4.19 -0.59 -1.35
N GLY A 40 -5.35 -1.11 -0.92
CA GLY A 40 -5.44 -2.44 -0.30
C GLY A 40 -5.48 -3.55 -1.35
N VAL A 41 -6.44 -3.50 -2.28
CA VAL A 41 -6.64 -4.58 -3.25
C VAL A 41 -5.73 -4.46 -4.46
N LEU A 42 -5.77 -3.33 -5.19
CA LEU A 42 -5.01 -3.19 -6.43
C LEU A 42 -3.50 -3.11 -6.17
N SER A 43 -3.06 -2.21 -5.28
CA SER A 43 -1.63 -2.04 -5.02
C SER A 43 -1.01 -3.18 -4.21
N TRP A 44 -1.70 -3.70 -3.19
CA TRP A 44 -1.13 -4.71 -2.30
C TRP A 44 -1.61 -6.13 -2.63
N GLY A 45 -2.92 -6.39 -2.61
CA GLY A 45 -3.47 -7.74 -2.83
C GLY A 45 -3.12 -8.34 -4.19
N ILE A 46 -3.47 -7.66 -5.29
CA ILE A 46 -3.25 -8.15 -6.65
C ILE A 46 -1.75 -8.25 -6.95
N SER A 47 -0.97 -7.20 -6.67
CA SER A 47 0.48 -7.22 -6.88
C SER A 47 1.16 -8.36 -6.12
N THR A 48 0.78 -8.58 -4.86
CA THR A 48 1.37 -9.66 -4.04
C THR A 48 0.94 -11.03 -4.55
N GLY A 49 -0.32 -11.20 -4.97
CA GLY A 49 -0.79 -12.44 -5.60
C GLY A 49 -0.04 -12.77 -6.89
N ILE A 50 0.20 -11.77 -7.74
CA ILE A 50 0.99 -11.93 -8.97
C ILE A 50 2.43 -12.33 -8.63
N ILE A 51 3.08 -11.63 -7.71
CA ILE A 51 4.44 -11.95 -7.26
C ILE A 51 4.48 -13.36 -6.68
N PHE A 52 3.49 -13.75 -5.88
CA PHE A 52 3.40 -15.07 -5.28
C PHE A 52 3.33 -16.16 -6.35
N VAL A 53 2.43 -16.03 -7.34
CA VAL A 53 2.29 -17.00 -8.44
C VAL A 53 3.58 -17.10 -9.26
N ILE A 54 4.23 -15.98 -9.56
CA ILE A 54 5.52 -15.98 -10.28
C ILE A 54 6.58 -16.70 -9.45
N LEU A 55 6.65 -16.39 -8.15
CA LEU A 55 7.65 -16.94 -7.25
C LEU A 55 7.45 -18.46 -7.05
N THR A 56 6.22 -18.91 -6.84
CA THR A 56 5.92 -20.36 -6.74
C THR A 56 6.22 -21.08 -8.05
N SER A 57 5.90 -20.46 -9.19
CA SER A 57 6.23 -21.03 -10.51
C SER A 57 7.74 -21.11 -10.72
N LEU A 58 8.50 -20.10 -10.30
CA LEU A 58 9.97 -20.12 -10.33
C LEU A 58 10.55 -21.22 -9.46
N PHE A 59 10.00 -21.45 -8.26
CA PHE A 59 10.47 -22.52 -7.37
C PHE A 59 10.11 -23.92 -7.88
N GLN A 60 8.97 -24.07 -8.54
CA GLN A 60 8.48 -25.37 -9.00
C GLN A 60 9.07 -25.79 -10.35
N TYR A 61 9.25 -24.85 -11.29
CA TYR A 61 9.63 -25.13 -12.67
C TYR A 61 10.95 -24.45 -13.10
N GLY A 62 11.59 -23.70 -12.21
CA GLY A 62 12.82 -22.95 -12.51
C GLY A 62 12.57 -21.71 -13.38
N PHE A 63 13.61 -21.27 -14.11
CA PHE A 63 13.56 -20.09 -15.00
C PHE A 63 12.94 -20.37 -16.38
N SER A 64 11.95 -21.24 -16.45
CA SER A 64 11.25 -21.58 -17.70
C SER A 64 10.10 -20.61 -17.95
N PHE A 65 10.33 -19.55 -18.74
CA PHE A 65 9.32 -18.52 -19.04
C PHE A 65 8.00 -19.10 -19.56
N ARG A 66 8.06 -20.13 -20.41
CA ARG A 66 6.89 -20.78 -20.99
C ARG A 66 6.01 -21.47 -19.95
N GLU A 67 6.64 -22.14 -18.98
CA GLU A 67 5.91 -22.80 -17.90
C GLU A 67 5.36 -21.80 -16.88
N ILE A 68 6.05 -20.68 -16.65
CA ILE A 68 5.53 -19.60 -15.80
C ILE A 68 4.26 -19.01 -16.42
N THR A 69 4.25 -18.75 -17.73
CA THR A 69 3.05 -18.22 -18.41
C THR A 69 1.90 -19.21 -18.42
N ASP A 70 2.16 -20.49 -18.67
CA ASP A 70 1.11 -21.51 -18.70
C ASP A 70 0.51 -21.73 -17.30
N ASN A 71 1.34 -21.73 -16.25
CA ASN A 71 0.85 -21.85 -14.87
C ASN A 71 0.12 -20.60 -14.37
N PHE A 72 0.41 -19.42 -14.92
CA PHE A 72 -0.24 -18.19 -14.50
C PHE A 72 -1.75 -18.19 -14.77
N PHE A 73 -2.18 -18.85 -15.86
CA PHE A 73 -3.59 -18.96 -16.25
C PHE A 73 -4.33 -20.16 -15.64
N THR A 74 -3.68 -20.93 -14.77
CA THR A 74 -4.31 -22.04 -14.07
C THR A 74 -5.31 -21.53 -13.02
N ILE A 75 -6.39 -22.30 -12.79
CA ILE A 75 -7.39 -22.03 -11.74
C ILE A 75 -6.75 -21.79 -10.36
N ASN A 76 -5.70 -22.54 -10.03
CA ASN A 76 -4.99 -22.40 -8.75
C ASN A 76 -4.32 -21.03 -8.60
N SER A 77 -3.70 -20.51 -9.67
CA SER A 77 -3.06 -19.20 -9.68
C SER A 77 -4.10 -18.08 -9.58
N LEU A 78 -5.23 -18.24 -10.27
CA LEU A 78 -6.35 -17.31 -10.18
C LEU A 78 -6.99 -17.30 -8.79
N LEU A 79 -7.14 -18.47 -8.16
CA LEU A 79 -7.58 -18.61 -6.76
C LEU A 79 -6.59 -17.96 -5.80
N ALA A 80 -5.28 -18.15 -5.99
CA ALA A 80 -4.26 -17.52 -5.16
C ALA A 80 -4.38 -15.99 -5.25
N ILE A 81 -4.46 -15.42 -6.46
CA ILE A 81 -4.64 -13.98 -6.66
C ILE A 81 -5.94 -13.49 -6.01
N ALA A 82 -7.04 -14.24 -6.13
CA ALA A 82 -8.31 -13.89 -5.49
C ALA A 82 -8.22 -13.90 -3.95
N ILE A 83 -7.55 -14.89 -3.36
CA ILE A 83 -7.31 -14.98 -1.92
C ILE A 83 -6.44 -13.80 -1.45
N PHE A 84 -5.37 -13.48 -2.18
CA PHE A 84 -4.53 -12.32 -1.87
C PHE A 84 -5.27 -10.99 -2.06
N ALA A 85 -6.16 -10.88 -3.05
CA ALA A 85 -7.03 -9.72 -3.21
C ALA A 85 -8.01 -9.57 -2.03
N ALA A 86 -8.60 -10.67 -1.56
CA ALA A 86 -9.45 -10.68 -0.37
C ALA A 86 -8.65 -10.32 0.90
N ALA A 87 -7.43 -10.84 1.05
CA ALA A 87 -6.51 -10.41 2.12
C ALA A 87 -6.17 -8.92 2.01
N GLY A 88 -6.02 -8.41 0.78
CA GLY A 88 -5.82 -6.98 0.50
C GLY A 88 -7.00 -6.10 0.91
N LEU A 89 -8.24 -6.60 0.85
CA LEU A 89 -9.40 -5.89 1.41
C LEU A 89 -9.27 -5.74 2.93
N ILE A 90 -8.94 -6.82 3.64
CA ILE A 90 -8.77 -6.81 5.09
C ILE A 90 -7.61 -5.88 5.47
N TRP A 91 -6.48 -6.00 4.78
CA TRP A 91 -5.31 -5.15 4.99
C TRP A 91 -5.61 -3.68 4.73
N GLY A 92 -6.32 -3.37 3.65
CA GLY A 92 -6.77 -2.01 3.33
C GLY A 92 -7.65 -1.42 4.44
N GLN A 93 -8.55 -2.22 5.03
CA GLN A 93 -9.40 -1.78 6.16
C GLN A 93 -8.56 -1.45 7.40
N ILE A 94 -7.57 -2.28 7.73
CA ILE A 94 -6.65 -2.05 8.85
C ILE A 94 -5.85 -0.76 8.60
N MET A 95 -5.27 -0.62 7.42
CA MET A 95 -4.46 0.55 7.06
C MET A 95 -5.29 1.84 7.05
N TRP A 96 -6.55 1.75 6.63
CA TRP A 96 -7.47 2.89 6.69
C TRP A 96 -7.69 3.40 8.12
N LYS A 97 -7.82 2.50 9.10
CA LYS A 97 -7.93 2.89 10.52
C LYS A 97 -6.67 3.62 10.98
N VAL A 98 -5.50 3.17 10.55
CA VAL A 98 -4.21 3.81 10.88
C VAL A 98 -4.15 5.23 10.28
N ILE A 99 -4.52 5.41 9.01
CA ILE A 99 -4.54 6.72 8.35
C ILE A 99 -5.56 7.65 9.01
N THR A 100 -6.76 7.16 9.29
CA THR A 100 -7.81 7.94 9.95
C THR A 100 -7.31 8.46 11.30
N LYS A 101 -6.69 7.59 12.11
CA LYS A 101 -6.10 7.97 13.41
C LYS A 101 -4.98 9.01 13.25
N GLN A 102 -4.16 8.91 12.21
CA GLN A 102 -3.12 9.91 11.93
C GLN A 102 -3.72 11.27 11.52
N VAL A 103 -4.75 11.27 10.67
CA VAL A 103 -5.44 12.50 10.22
C VAL A 103 -6.18 13.17 11.37
N GLU A 104 -6.83 12.41 12.24
CA GLU A 104 -7.46 12.93 13.46
C GLU A 104 -6.43 13.49 14.45
N GLY A 105 -5.31 12.80 14.64
CA GLY A 105 -4.21 13.29 15.47
C GLY A 105 -3.57 14.59 14.95
N MET A 106 -3.61 14.82 13.63
CA MET A 106 -3.17 16.06 13.00
C MET A 106 -4.17 17.22 13.13
N ASN A 107 -5.44 16.94 13.44
CA ASN A 107 -6.48 17.96 13.55
C ASN A 107 -7.23 17.84 14.89
N PRO A 108 -6.73 18.48 15.97
CA PRO A 108 -7.31 18.36 17.31
C PRO A 108 -8.73 18.97 17.45
N LYS A 109 -9.30 19.56 16.40
CA LYS A 109 -10.59 20.26 16.44
C LYS A 109 -11.82 19.40 16.13
N LYS A 110 -11.67 18.11 15.79
CA LYS A 110 -12.80 17.21 15.45
C LYS A 110 -13.13 16.16 16.52
N LYS A 111 -12.77 16.38 17.79
CA LYS A 111 -13.48 15.74 18.92
C LYS A 111 -14.77 16.52 19.18
N LYS A 112 -15.85 16.18 18.49
CA LYS A 112 -17.22 16.52 18.92
C LYS A 112 -18.07 15.28 18.76
#